data_AF-A0A0K1NIV9-F1
#
_entry.id   AF-A0A0K1NIV9-F1
#
_cell.length_a   1.000
_cell.length_b   1.000
_cell.length_c   1.000
_cell.angle_alpha   90.00
_cell.angle_beta   90.00
_cell.angle_gamma   90.00
#
_symmetry.space_group_name_H-M   'P 1'
#
loop_
_entity.id
_entity.type
_entity.pdbx_description
1 polymer ?
#
loop_
_entity_poly.entity_id
_entity_poly.type
_entity_poly.pdbx_seq_one_letter_code
_entity_poly.pdbx_strand_id
1 'polypeptide(L)'
;MITKKKIQQLYPDIRESVQDYIFTVYKFLIAEYGEVKPEWKGTLNLLTESLEMFYSCKDKIKEDGLLIKDRYGNWNKHSLLMIQNSYQIQILKCTKELGLSPLSNSKIETKPEQVQEETAEDFIKKLTGE
;
A
#
# COMPACT_ATOMS: atom_id res chain seq x y z
N MET A 1 -11.98 -4.88 -13.10
CA MET A 1 -10.91 -3.85 -13.10
C MET A 1 -11.11 -2.90 -11.91
N ILE A 2 -10.08 -2.64 -11.11
CA ILE A 2 -10.16 -1.65 -10.01
C ILE A 2 -10.15 -0.24 -10.60
N THR A 3 -10.97 0.66 -10.07
CA THR A 3 -11.06 2.07 -10.52
C THR A 3 -10.86 3.01 -9.34
N LYS A 4 -10.39 4.25 -9.59
CA LYS A 4 -10.25 5.28 -8.54
C LYS A 4 -11.58 5.53 -7.82
N LYS A 5 -12.69 5.57 -8.56
CA LYS A 5 -14.04 5.71 -7.99
C LYS A 5 -14.40 4.56 -7.03
N LYS A 6 -14.00 3.32 -7.34
CA LYS A 6 -14.23 2.19 -6.44
C LYS A 6 -13.41 2.31 -5.15
N ILE A 7 -12.17 2.81 -5.23
CA ILE A 7 -11.36 3.08 -4.03
C ILE A 7 -11.97 4.18 -3.17
N GLN A 8 -12.45 5.27 -3.77
CA GLN A 8 -13.17 6.33 -3.06
C GLN A 8 -14.42 5.81 -2.34
N GLN A 9 -15.16 4.88 -2.96
CA GLN A 9 -16.33 4.24 -2.34
C GLN A 9 -15.95 3.29 -1.19
N LEU A 10 -14.79 2.64 -1.26
CA LEU A 10 -14.32 1.75 -0.21
C LEU A 10 -13.81 2.52 1.02
N TYR A 11 -13.29 3.73 0.80
CA TYR A 11 -12.63 4.54 1.82
C TYR A 11 -13.10 6.00 1.80
N PRO A 12 -14.41 6.26 1.98
CA PRO A 12 -14.99 7.59 1.78
C PRO A 12 -14.43 8.66 2.73
N ASP A 13 -14.03 8.26 3.93
CA ASP A 13 -13.56 9.17 4.99
C ASP A 13 -12.03 9.34 5.01
N ILE A 14 -11.34 8.73 4.05
CA ILE A 14 -9.88 8.76 3.94
C ILE A 14 -9.45 9.85 2.96
N ARG A 15 -8.36 10.56 3.26
CA ARG A 15 -7.87 11.65 2.40
C ARG A 15 -7.49 11.15 1.01
N GLU A 16 -7.65 12.01 0.00
CA GLU A 16 -7.43 11.64 -1.41
C GLU A 16 -6.01 11.11 -1.68
N SER A 17 -4.97 11.68 -1.07
CA SER A 17 -3.60 11.21 -1.27
C SER A 17 -3.36 9.78 -0.79
N VAL A 18 -4.07 9.36 0.27
CA VAL A 18 -4.01 7.98 0.76
C VAL A 18 -4.83 7.08 -0.16
N GLN A 19 -6.01 7.51 -0.58
CA GLN A 19 -6.80 6.76 -1.58
C GLN A 19 -6.02 6.54 -2.89
N ASP A 20 -5.30 7.55 -3.37
CA ASP A 20 -4.45 7.46 -4.57
C ASP A 20 -3.32 6.46 -4.38
N TYR A 21 -2.66 6.46 -3.21
CA TYR A 21 -1.66 5.46 -2.89
C TYR A 21 -2.26 4.05 -2.86
N ILE A 22 -3.38 3.86 -2.16
CA ILE A 22 -4.06 2.56 -2.08
C ILE A 22 -4.52 2.08 -3.46
N PHE A 23 -4.95 2.99 -4.35
CA PHE A 23 -5.25 2.64 -5.73
C PHE A 23 -4.03 2.04 -6.45
N THR A 24 -2.84 2.63 -6.26
CA THR A 24 -1.60 2.07 -6.84
C THR A 24 -1.21 0.72 -6.23
N VAL A 25 -1.44 0.52 -4.93
CA VAL A 25 -1.26 -0.78 -4.25
C VAL A 25 -2.18 -1.85 -4.84
N TYR A 26 -3.47 -1.55 -5.03
CA TYR A 26 -4.39 -2.49 -5.68
C TYR A 26 -3.95 -2.81 -7.12
N LYS A 27 -3.48 -1.83 -7.89
CA LYS A 27 -2.97 -2.07 -9.25
C LYS A 27 -1.75 -2.98 -9.24
N PHE A 28 -0.81 -2.77 -8.32
CA PHE A 28 0.35 -3.63 -8.14
C PHE A 28 -0.06 -5.07 -7.82
N LEU A 29 -0.93 -5.26 -6.81
CA LEU A 29 -1.35 -6.60 -6.41
C LEU A 29 -2.09 -7.35 -7.52
N ILE A 30 -2.90 -6.65 -8.32
CA ILE A 30 -3.58 -7.23 -9.50
C ILE A 30 -2.56 -7.58 -10.59
N ALA A 31 -1.58 -6.71 -10.86
CA ALA A 31 -0.53 -6.99 -11.83
C ALA A 31 0.33 -8.18 -11.41
N GLU A 32 0.63 -8.30 -10.11
CA GLU A 32 1.47 -9.38 -9.61
C GLU A 32 0.74 -10.71 -9.46
N TYR A 33 -0.49 -10.71 -8.95
CA TYR A 33 -1.20 -11.92 -8.54
C TYR A 33 -2.50 -12.19 -9.33
N GLY A 34 -2.82 -11.36 -10.33
CA GLY A 34 -4.03 -11.46 -11.15
C GLY A 34 -5.29 -10.86 -10.49
N GLU A 35 -5.43 -11.02 -9.18
CA GLU A 35 -6.54 -10.46 -8.40
C GLU A 35 -6.13 -10.09 -6.96
N VAL A 36 -6.94 -9.24 -6.32
CA VAL A 36 -6.82 -8.98 -4.87
C VAL A 36 -7.75 -9.91 -4.12
N LYS A 37 -7.15 -10.89 -3.43
CA LYS A 37 -7.92 -11.90 -2.69
C LYS A 37 -8.64 -11.30 -1.47
N PRO A 38 -9.82 -11.82 -1.09
CA PRO A 38 -10.59 -11.31 0.04
C PRO A 38 -9.81 -11.29 1.37
N GLU A 39 -8.92 -12.24 1.59
CA GLU A 39 -8.12 -12.37 2.82
C GLU A 39 -7.14 -11.21 2.99
N TRP A 40 -6.73 -10.57 1.90
CA TRP A 40 -5.80 -9.43 1.92
C TRP A 40 -6.49 -8.11 2.29
N LYS A 41 -7.83 -8.06 2.25
CA LYS A 41 -8.60 -6.86 2.56
C LYS A 41 -8.34 -6.36 3.98
N GLY A 42 -8.09 -7.26 4.93
CA GLY A 42 -7.73 -6.89 6.30
C GLY A 42 -6.45 -6.06 6.34
N THR A 43 -5.38 -6.54 5.71
CA THR A 43 -4.09 -5.83 5.63
C THR A 43 -4.20 -4.53 4.83
N LEU A 44 -4.98 -4.51 3.74
CA LEU A 44 -5.21 -3.30 2.95
C LEU A 44 -5.97 -2.23 3.72
N ASN A 45 -7.01 -2.61 4.46
CA ASN A 45 -7.73 -1.69 5.34
C ASN A 45 -6.81 -1.17 6.44
N LEU A 46 -6.04 -2.05 7.09
CA LEU A 46 -5.11 -1.64 8.14
C LEU A 46 -4.03 -0.68 7.64
N LEU A 47 -3.49 -0.91 6.43
CA LEU A 47 -2.56 0.01 5.78
C LEU A 47 -3.20 1.37 5.52
N THR A 48 -4.44 1.36 5.01
CA THR A 48 -5.20 2.58 4.67
C THR A 48 -5.43 3.43 5.92
N GLU A 49 -5.99 2.83 6.97
CA GLU A 49 -6.25 3.50 8.25
C GLU A 49 -4.96 4.00 8.91
N SER A 50 -3.88 3.18 8.88
CA SER A 50 -2.60 3.58 9.46
C SER A 50 -1.98 4.78 8.75
N LEU A 51 -2.11 4.87 7.42
CA LEU A 51 -1.66 6.02 6.64
C LEU A 51 -2.45 7.28 6.98
N GLU A 52 -3.78 7.18 7.02
CA GLU A 52 -4.66 8.29 7.38
C GLU A 52 -4.33 8.83 8.78
N MET A 53 -4.21 7.93 9.76
CA MET A 53 -3.88 8.32 11.13
C MET A 53 -2.46 8.86 11.27
N PHE A 54 -1.49 8.33 10.53
CA PHE A 54 -0.12 8.86 10.51
C PHE A 54 -0.11 10.31 10.00
N TYR A 55 -0.80 10.59 8.90
CA TYR A 55 -0.87 11.95 8.37
C TYR A 55 -1.67 12.88 9.27
N SER A 56 -2.77 12.42 9.86
CA SER A 56 -3.54 13.19 10.85
C SER A 56 -2.69 13.59 12.05
N CYS A 57 -1.87 12.68 12.58
CA CYS A 57 -0.92 13.00 13.65
C CYS A 57 0.10 14.05 13.19
N LYS A 58 0.65 13.90 11.97
CA LYS A 58 1.62 14.83 11.40
C LYS A 58 1.05 16.24 11.24
N ASP A 59 -0.18 16.34 10.74
CA ASP A 59 -0.86 17.62 10.54
C ASP A 59 -1.09 18.32 11.88
N LYS A 60 -1.55 17.58 12.90
CA LYS A 60 -1.79 18.14 14.23
C LYS A 60 -0.50 18.56 14.94
N ILE A 61 0.56 17.75 14.84
CA ILE A 61 1.88 18.11 15.40
C ILE A 61 2.44 19.36 14.70
N LYS A 62 2.20 19.53 13.40
CA LYS A 62 2.63 20.73 12.66
C LYS A 62 1.88 21.98 13.12
N GLU A 63 0.61 21.85 13.46
CA GLU A 63 -0.22 22.92 14.00
C GLU A 63 0.20 23.31 15.43
N ASP A 64 0.33 22.33 16.33
CA ASP A 64 0.56 22.56 17.76
C ASP A 64 2.04 22.81 18.10
N GLY A 65 2.94 22.28 17.27
CA GLY A 65 4.38 22.24 17.53
C GLY A 65 4.81 20.98 18.29
N LEU A 66 6.14 20.77 18.37
CA LEU A 66 6.71 19.56 18.98
C LEU A 66 6.56 19.51 20.50
N LEU A 67 6.40 20.68 21.13
CA LEU A 67 6.19 20.84 22.57
C LEU A 67 4.84 21.51 22.79
N ILE A 68 4.04 20.93 23.69
CA ILE A 68 2.75 21.45 24.10
C ILE A 68 2.74 21.64 25.61
N LYS A 69 1.95 22.59 26.11
CA LYS A 69 1.77 22.77 27.55
C LYS A 69 0.76 21.79 28.10
N ASP A 70 1.04 21.22 29.27
CA ASP A 70 0.04 20.47 30.03
C ASP A 70 -0.94 21.42 30.75
N ARG A 71 -1.90 20.83 31.48
CA ARG A 71 -2.89 21.58 32.28
C ARG A 71 -2.29 22.45 33.39
N TYR A 72 -1.01 22.23 33.74
CA TYR A 72 -0.27 22.99 34.74
C TYR A 72 0.69 24.01 34.12
N GLY A 73 0.73 24.11 32.78
CA GLY A 73 1.58 25.04 32.04
C GLY A 73 2.99 24.53 31.74
N ASN A 74 3.33 23.28 32.08
CA ASN A 74 4.65 22.71 31.81
C ASN A 74 4.76 22.25 30.36
N TRP A 75 5.90 22.53 29.72
CA TRP A 75 6.19 22.05 28.38
C TRP A 75 6.49 20.55 28.38
N ASN A 76 5.75 19.81 27.55
CA ASN A 76 5.92 18.38 27.33
C ASN A 76 6.02 18.07 25.84
N LYS A 77 6.65 16.94 25.49
CA LYS A 77 6.63 16.43 24.12
C LYS A 77 5.19 16.16 23.70
N HIS A 78 4.86 16.48 22.46
CA HIS A 78 3.54 16.20 21.91
C HIS A 78 3.27 14.70 21.93
N SER A 79 2.21 14.28 22.63
CA SER A 79 1.82 12.86 22.80
C SER A 79 1.64 12.13 21.46
N LEU A 80 1.18 12.84 20.42
CA LEU A 80 1.00 12.29 19.09
C LEU A 80 2.30 11.84 18.43
N LEU A 81 3.48 12.30 18.87
CA LEU A 81 4.77 11.81 18.34
C LEU A 81 4.93 10.30 18.57
N MET A 82 4.52 9.81 19.75
CA MET A 82 4.57 8.39 20.06
C MET A 82 3.58 7.59 19.20
N ILE A 83 2.37 8.13 19.03
CA ILE A 83 1.31 7.51 18.23
C ILE A 83 1.70 7.46 16.75
N GLN A 84 2.24 8.56 16.22
CA GLN A 84 2.75 8.66 14.86
C GLN A 84 3.81 7.59 14.58
N ASN A 85 4.75 7.37 15.50
CA ASN A 85 5.78 6.34 15.36
C ASN A 85 5.18 4.93 15.33
N SER A 86 4.16 4.65 16.14
CA SER A 86 3.45 3.37 16.12
C SER A 86 2.79 3.10 14.76
N TYR A 87 2.13 4.11 14.17
CA TYR A 87 1.56 3.98 12.82
C TYR A 87 2.63 3.83 11.75
N GLN A 88 3.75 4.54 11.85
CA GLN A 88 4.89 4.36 10.93
C GLN A 88 5.38 2.91 10.92
N ILE A 89 5.52 2.28 12.10
CA ILE A 89 5.90 0.87 12.21
C ILE A 89 4.83 -0.03 11.59
N GLN A 90 3.55 0.25 11.81
CA GLN A 90 2.45 -0.54 11.24
C GLN A 90 2.42 -0.46 9.70
N ILE A 91 2.61 0.73 9.13
CA ILE A 91 2.72 0.94 7.68
C ILE A 91 3.87 0.11 7.10
N LEU A 92 5.05 0.12 7.76
CA LEU A 92 6.20 -0.67 7.31
C LEU A 92 5.93 -2.18 7.36
N LYS A 93 5.16 -2.67 8.34
CA LYS A 93 4.75 -4.09 8.41
C LYS A 93 3.80 -4.45 7.27
N CYS A 94 2.73 -3.68 7.08
CA CYS A 94 1.75 -3.94 6.02
C CYS A 94 2.38 -3.86 4.63
N THR A 95 3.27 -2.87 4.39
CA THR A 95 3.98 -2.75 3.10
C THR A 95 4.93 -3.91 2.84
N LYS A 96 5.58 -4.43 3.88
CA LYS A 96 6.41 -5.64 3.78
C LYS A 96 5.58 -6.88 3.48
N GLU A 97 4.47 -7.09 4.18
CA GLU A 97 3.56 -8.23 4.01
C GLU A 97 2.90 -8.26 2.63
N LEU A 98 2.53 -7.10 2.09
CA LEU A 98 1.94 -6.96 0.75
C LEU A 98 2.96 -6.99 -0.39
N GLY A 99 4.26 -7.20 -0.11
CA GLY A 99 5.28 -7.24 -1.15
C GLY A 99 5.65 -5.89 -1.77
N LEU A 100 5.18 -4.77 -1.19
CA LEU A 100 5.30 -3.43 -1.77
C LEU A 100 6.69 -2.81 -1.61
N SER A 101 7.48 -3.28 -0.64
CA SER A 101 8.84 -2.75 -0.45
C SER A 101 9.77 -3.29 -1.55
N PRO A 102 10.71 -2.49 -2.09
CA PRO A 102 11.66 -2.98 -3.09
C PRO A 102 12.43 -4.23 -2.64
N LEU A 103 12.72 -4.33 -1.34
CA LEU A 103 13.37 -5.48 -0.72
C LEU A 103 12.45 -6.72 -0.64
N SER A 104 11.15 -6.52 -0.46
CA SER A 104 10.18 -7.62 -0.55
C SER A 104 10.01 -8.07 -1.99
N ASN A 105 9.93 -7.10 -2.91
CA ASN A 105 9.74 -7.35 -4.34
C ASN A 105 10.94 -8.08 -4.96
N SER A 106 12.17 -7.77 -4.53
CA SER A 106 13.38 -8.47 -4.99
C SER A 106 13.48 -9.93 -4.54
N LYS A 107 12.64 -10.36 -3.59
CA LYS A 107 12.55 -11.76 -3.11
C LYS A 107 11.41 -12.52 -3.75
N ILE A 108 10.56 -11.84 -4.52
CA ILE A 108 9.63 -12.50 -5.44
C ILE A 108 10.53 -12.97 -6.59
N GLU A 109 11.00 -14.21 -6.50
CA GLU A 109 11.78 -14.84 -7.54
C GLU A 109 11.09 -14.63 -8.90
N THR A 110 11.90 -14.31 -9.91
CA THR A 110 11.52 -14.22 -11.32
C THR A 110 10.43 -15.23 -11.61
N LYS A 111 9.23 -14.73 -11.94
CA LYS A 111 8.12 -15.56 -12.40
C LYS A 111 8.66 -16.50 -13.47
N PRO A 112 8.24 -17.79 -13.49
CA PRO A 112 8.42 -18.58 -14.69
C PRO A 112 7.90 -17.74 -15.83
N GLU A 113 8.70 -17.61 -16.90
CA GLU A 113 8.27 -16.94 -18.12
C GLU A 113 6.83 -17.35 -18.38
N GLN A 114 5.96 -16.38 -18.67
CA GLN A 114 4.65 -16.71 -19.20
C GLN A 114 4.93 -17.64 -20.36
N VAL A 115 4.66 -18.93 -20.16
CA VAL A 115 4.70 -19.92 -21.22
C VAL A 115 3.61 -19.42 -22.14
N GLN A 116 4.00 -18.64 -23.15
CA GLN A 116 3.17 -18.45 -24.31
C GLN A 116 2.88 -19.87 -24.75
N GLU A 117 1.63 -20.30 -24.66
CA GLU A 117 1.19 -21.50 -25.34
C GLU A 117 1.50 -21.26 -26.82
N GLU A 118 2.68 -21.74 -27.26
CA GLU A 118 3.00 -21.77 -28.68
C GLU A 118 1.90 -22.60 -29.32
N THR A 119 1.09 -21.97 -30.16
CA THR A 119 0.08 -22.69 -30.90
C THR A 119 0.78 -23.67 -31.85
N ALA A 120 0.12 -24.76 -32.22
CA ALA A 120 0.69 -25.71 -33.19
C ALA A 120 1.11 -25.02 -34.51
N GLU A 121 0.44 -23.92 -34.85
CA GLU A 121 0.74 -23.09 -36.02
C GLU A 121 2.09 -22.34 -35.89
N ASP A 122 2.43 -21.86 -34.69
CA ASP A 122 3.71 -21.20 -34.40
C ASP A 122 4.87 -22.20 -34.42
N PHE A 123 4.64 -23.43 -33.94
CA PHE A 123 5.62 -24.51 -33.99
C PHE A 123 5.89 -24.97 -35.43
N ILE A 124 4.85 -25.11 -36.25
CA ILE A 124 4.97 -25.51 -37.66
C ILE A 124 5.74 -24.46 -38.45
N LYS A 125 5.44 -23.16 -38.27
CA LYS A 125 6.19 -22.07 -38.94
C LYS A 125 7.68 -22.08 -38.62
N LYS A 126 8.05 -22.35 -37.37
CA LYS A 126 9.46 -22.49 -36.96
C LYS A 126 10.17 -23.65 -37.66
N LEU A 127 9.47 -24.74 -37.98
CA LEU A 127 10.04 -25.91 -38.66
C LEU A 127 10.08 -25.75 -40.18
N THR A 128 9.14 -25.00 -40.78
CA THR A 128 9.05 -24.85 -42.24
C THR A 128 9.78 -23.62 -42.79
N GLY A 129 10.22 -22.69 -41.94
CA GLY A 129 11.12 -21.61 -42.32
C GLY A 129 10.53 -20.61 -43.32
N GLU A 130 9.22 -20.33 -43.23
CA GLU A 130 8.56 -19.21 -43.92
C GLU A 130 8.45 -17.98 -43.02
#